data_AF-A0A5J6PUJ2-F1
#
_entry.id   AF-A0A5J6PUJ2-F1
#
_cell.length_a   1.000
_cell.length_b   1.000
_cell.length_c   1.000
_cell.angle_alpha   90.00
_cell.angle_beta   90.00
_cell.angle_gamma   90.00
#
_symmetry.space_group_name_H-M   'P 1'
#
loop_
_entity.id
_entity.type
_entity.pdbx_description
1 polymer ?
#
loop_
_entity_poly.entity_id
_entity_poly.type
_entity_poly.pdbx_seq_one_letter_code
_entity_poly.pdbx_strand_id
1 'polypeptide(L)'
;MFDDELNNFLNLNSIKFSILDKQVFNRYVKIENYPFIGSRISWSKLKIHISKPFHELEKFIDETFNIILELNKNQSDIILIGNDFKDGYNIEFSKENLELILNFLLDYPGENYLFELEQQWCICIYDVLDFGLSELKLSLEDK
;
A
#
# COMPACT_ATOMS: atom_id res chain seq x y z
N MET A 1 -13.21 8.78 2.45
CA MET A 1 -11.92 8.22 2.87
C MET A 1 -12.17 7.41 4.12
N PHE A 2 -11.58 6.22 4.20
CA PHE A 2 -11.96 5.13 5.10
C PHE A 2 -10.92 4.91 6.23
N ASP A 3 -10.23 5.98 6.63
CA ASP A 3 -9.18 5.95 7.65
C ASP A 3 -9.74 5.50 9.02
N ASP A 4 -10.97 5.90 9.38
CA ASP A 4 -11.61 5.52 10.63
C ASP A 4 -11.96 4.03 10.66
N GLU A 5 -12.46 3.49 9.55
CA GLU A 5 -12.74 2.07 9.36
C GLU A 5 -11.45 1.23 9.45
N LEU A 6 -10.38 1.66 8.79
CA LEU A 6 -9.08 1.01 8.86
C LEU A 6 -8.51 1.06 10.29
N ASN A 7 -8.54 2.22 10.95
CA ASN A 7 -8.10 2.36 12.34
C ASN A 7 -8.86 1.43 13.28
N ASN A 8 -10.19 1.37 13.15
CA ASN A 8 -11.03 0.48 13.95
C ASN A 8 -10.71 -0.99 13.67
N PHE A 9 -10.54 -1.37 12.41
CA PHE A 9 -10.15 -2.72 12.01
C PHE A 9 -8.81 -3.13 12.62
N LEU A 10 -7.78 -2.29 12.50
CA LEU A 10 -6.45 -2.57 13.03
C LEU A 10 -6.49 -2.72 14.57
N ASN A 11 -7.20 -1.83 15.26
CA ASN A 11 -7.36 -1.89 16.71
C ASN A 11 -8.12 -3.15 17.17
N LEU A 12 -9.23 -3.50 16.51
CA LEU A 12 -10.03 -4.69 16.84
C LEU A 12 -9.23 -5.99 16.68
N ASN A 13 -8.34 -6.03 15.68
CA ASN A 13 -7.47 -7.17 15.43
C ASN A 13 -6.13 -7.10 16.20
N SER A 14 -5.95 -6.12 17.09
CA SER A 14 -4.72 -5.92 17.87
C SER A 14 -3.45 -5.80 17.00
N ILE A 15 -3.59 -5.29 15.78
CA ILE A 15 -2.48 -5.06 14.85
C ILE A 15 -1.75 -3.81 15.31
N LYS A 16 -0.42 -3.89 15.52
CA LYS A 16 0.37 -2.69 15.83
C LYS A 16 0.56 -1.87 14.57
N PHE A 17 0.24 -0.59 14.65
CA PHE A 17 0.44 0.34 13.55
C PHE A 17 0.77 1.74 14.07
N SER A 18 1.27 2.57 13.16
CA SER A 18 1.41 4.01 13.34
C SER A 18 1.03 4.72 12.07
N ILE A 19 0.42 5.89 12.20
CA ILE A 19 0.16 6.77 11.07
C ILE A 19 1.48 7.45 10.69
N LEU A 20 1.82 7.43 9.41
CA LEU A 20 3.01 8.08 8.88
C LEU A 20 2.95 9.58 9.09
N ASP A 21 4.10 10.18 9.43
CA ASP A 21 4.20 11.62 9.38
C ASP A 21 4.04 12.13 7.94
N LYS A 22 3.60 13.38 7.78
CA LYS A 22 3.33 13.97 6.47
C LYS A 22 4.54 13.99 5.54
N GLN A 23 5.75 14.17 6.05
CA GLN A 23 6.95 14.23 5.21
C GLN A 23 7.28 12.84 4.66
N VAL A 24 7.18 11.82 5.53
CA VAL A 24 7.37 10.42 5.15
C VAL A 24 6.27 9.96 4.21
N PHE A 25 5.01 10.26 4.50
CA PHE A 25 3.87 9.99 3.62
C PHE A 25 4.09 10.58 2.22
N ASN A 26 4.47 11.85 2.12
CA ASN A 26 4.73 12.52 0.85
C ASN A 26 5.82 11.83 0.01
N ARG A 27 6.84 11.24 0.65
CA ARG A 27 7.90 10.48 -0.03
C ARG A 27 7.38 9.17 -0.63
N TYR A 28 6.46 8.49 0.04
CA TYR A 28 5.85 7.27 -0.49
C TYR A 28 4.77 7.57 -1.55
N VAL A 29 3.95 8.61 -1.36
CA VAL A 29 2.90 9.03 -2.30
C VAL A 29 3.46 9.48 -3.65
N LYS A 30 4.63 10.13 -3.63
CA LYS A 30 5.34 10.49 -4.87
C LYS A 30 6.00 9.29 -5.55
N ILE A 31 6.11 8.17 -4.85
CA ILE A 31 6.70 6.93 -5.34
C ILE A 31 8.11 7.21 -5.94
N GLU A 32 8.91 8.05 -5.26
CA GLU A 32 10.13 8.67 -5.82
C GLU A 32 11.19 7.64 -6.27
N ASN A 33 11.14 6.41 -5.75
CA ASN A 33 12.06 5.33 -6.12
C ASN A 33 11.58 4.46 -7.30
N TYR A 34 10.42 4.75 -7.89
CA TYR A 34 9.85 3.95 -8.97
C TYR A 34 10.08 4.65 -10.31
N PRO A 35 10.46 3.91 -11.37
CA PRO A 35 10.66 4.50 -12.68
C PRO A 35 9.30 4.84 -13.32
N PHE A 36 9.20 5.99 -13.98
CA PHE A 36 8.00 6.41 -14.71
C PHE A 36 8.21 6.44 -16.25
N ILE A 37 7.13 6.23 -17.01
CA ILE A 37 6.98 6.58 -18.43
C ILE A 37 5.72 7.46 -18.55
N GLY A 38 5.91 8.75 -18.81
CA GLY A 38 4.81 9.72 -18.72
C GLY A 38 4.35 9.87 -17.27
N SER A 39 3.03 9.84 -17.03
CA SER A 39 2.43 9.88 -15.69
C SER A 39 2.35 8.50 -15.02
N ARG A 40 2.75 7.42 -15.69
CA ARG A 40 2.55 6.04 -15.22
C ARG A 40 3.87 5.40 -14.81
N ILE A 41 3.82 4.53 -13.81
CA ILE A 41 4.96 3.70 -13.43
C ILE A 41 5.33 2.76 -14.58
N SER A 42 6.63 2.70 -14.87
CA SER A 42 7.25 1.85 -15.88
C SER A 42 7.55 0.48 -15.28
N TRP A 43 6.53 -0.37 -15.20
CA TRP A 43 6.63 -1.72 -14.62
C TRP A 43 7.75 -2.58 -15.21
N SER A 44 8.03 -2.46 -16.51
CA SER A 44 9.15 -3.13 -17.19
C SER A 44 10.54 -2.76 -16.66
N LYS A 45 10.64 -1.68 -15.87
CA LYS A 45 11.89 -1.17 -15.28
C LYS A 45 11.94 -1.38 -13.77
N LEU A 46 10.88 -1.90 -13.16
CA LEU A 46 10.91 -2.27 -11.75
C LEU A 46 11.65 -3.57 -11.54
N LYS A 47 12.54 -3.60 -10.55
CA LYS A 47 13.24 -4.84 -10.18
C LYS A 47 12.27 -5.88 -9.62
N ILE A 48 11.33 -5.46 -8.79
CA ILE A 48 10.41 -6.36 -8.09
C ILE A 48 9.06 -5.66 -7.87
N HIS A 49 8.00 -6.23 -8.45
CA HIS A 49 6.65 -5.76 -8.23
C HIS A 49 5.63 -6.88 -8.36
N ILE A 50 4.48 -6.70 -7.69
CA ILE A 50 3.29 -7.52 -7.90
C ILE A 50 2.12 -6.59 -8.14
N SER A 51 1.35 -6.85 -9.18
CA SER A 51 0.07 -6.21 -9.42
C SER A 51 -0.98 -7.29 -9.56
N LYS A 52 -1.97 -7.33 -8.66
CA LYS A 52 -3.08 -8.27 -8.74
C LYS A 52 -4.40 -7.51 -8.76
N PRO A 53 -5.30 -7.84 -9.69
CA PRO A 53 -6.61 -7.24 -9.68
C PRO A 53 -7.36 -7.68 -8.42
N PHE A 54 -8.13 -6.74 -7.90
CA PHE A 54 -8.85 -6.82 -6.64
C PHE A 54 -9.67 -8.11 -6.49
N HIS A 55 -10.43 -8.47 -7.53
CA HIS A 55 -11.30 -9.66 -7.56
C HIS A 55 -10.58 -11.01 -7.63
N GLU A 56 -9.26 -11.02 -7.82
CA GLU A 56 -8.44 -12.24 -7.79
C GLU A 56 -7.72 -12.43 -6.45
N LEU A 57 -7.72 -11.42 -5.57
CA LEU A 57 -6.90 -11.43 -4.37
C LEU A 57 -7.22 -12.62 -3.44
N GLU A 58 -8.50 -12.98 -3.25
CA GLU A 58 -8.89 -14.17 -2.48
C GLU A 58 -8.26 -15.47 -3.01
N LYS A 59 -8.11 -15.61 -4.33
CA LYS A 59 -7.54 -16.81 -4.96
C LYS A 59 -6.02 -16.90 -4.84
N PHE A 60 -5.38 -15.77 -4.54
CA PHE A 60 -3.93 -15.63 -4.58
C PHE A 60 -3.37 -14.99 -3.29
N ILE A 61 -4.12 -14.98 -2.19
CA ILE A 61 -3.65 -14.39 -0.93
C ILE A 61 -2.40 -15.11 -0.42
N ASP A 62 -2.39 -16.45 -0.49
CA ASP A 62 -1.24 -17.27 -0.14
C ASP A 62 -0.04 -17.04 -1.07
N GLU A 63 -0.28 -16.89 -2.38
CA GLU A 63 0.77 -16.58 -3.37
C GLU A 63 1.37 -15.20 -3.08
N THR A 64 0.52 -14.20 -2.88
CA THR A 64 0.92 -12.82 -2.56
C THR A 64 1.71 -12.79 -1.25
N PHE A 65 1.23 -13.51 -0.24
CA PHE A 65 1.91 -13.64 1.04
C PHE A 65 3.31 -14.27 0.89
N ASN A 66 3.42 -15.39 0.17
CA ASN A 66 4.70 -16.06 -0.06
C ASN A 66 5.68 -15.17 -0.82
N ILE A 67 5.21 -14.41 -1.80
CA ILE A 67 6.06 -13.45 -2.51
C ILE A 67 6.51 -12.36 -1.53
N ILE A 68 5.61 -11.78 -0.73
CA ILE A 68 6.00 -10.76 0.27
C ILE A 68 7.05 -11.31 1.23
N LEU A 69 6.93 -12.56 1.68
CA LEU A 69 7.95 -13.20 2.52
C LEU A 69 9.31 -13.29 1.82
N GLU A 70 9.33 -13.70 0.56
CA GLU A 70 10.59 -13.80 -0.20
C GLU A 70 11.25 -12.43 -0.41
N LEU A 71 10.44 -11.38 -0.53
CA LEU A 71 10.89 -10.02 -0.79
C LEU A 71 11.26 -9.27 0.49
N ASN A 72 10.52 -9.47 1.57
CA ASN A 72 10.72 -8.82 2.87
C ASN A 72 11.60 -9.67 3.79
N LYS A 73 12.81 -10.00 3.32
CA LYS A 73 13.75 -10.92 4.03
C LYS A 73 14.15 -10.43 5.42
N ASN A 74 14.09 -9.12 5.65
CA ASN A 74 14.42 -8.50 6.93
C ASN A 74 13.20 -8.38 7.87
N GLN A 75 12.02 -8.85 7.44
CA GLN A 75 10.76 -8.74 8.17
C GLN A 75 10.46 -7.31 8.62
N SER A 76 10.76 -6.34 7.76
CA SER A 76 10.48 -4.93 8.03
C SER A 76 8.98 -4.65 7.97
N ASP A 77 8.52 -3.64 8.71
CA ASP A 77 7.13 -3.19 8.67
C ASP A 77 6.67 -2.85 7.24
N ILE A 78 5.36 -2.97 7.00
CA ILE A 78 4.74 -2.65 5.72
C ILE A 78 4.13 -1.26 5.78
N ILE A 79 4.35 -0.49 4.72
CA ILE A 79 3.65 0.77 4.49
C ILE A 79 2.42 0.54 3.63
N LEU A 80 1.23 0.83 4.15
CA LEU A 80 -0.03 0.86 3.39
C LEU A 80 -0.41 2.30 3.04
N ILE A 81 -0.67 2.54 1.76
CA ILE A 81 -1.23 3.80 1.24
C ILE A 81 -2.26 3.44 0.17
N GLY A 82 -3.37 4.15 0.09
CA GLY A 82 -4.37 3.93 -0.95
C GLY A 82 -5.17 5.19 -1.25
N ASN A 83 -5.81 5.23 -2.42
CA ASN A 83 -6.70 6.35 -2.81
C ASN A 83 -7.88 6.54 -1.85
N ASP A 84 -8.27 5.45 -1.19
CA ASP A 84 -9.37 5.38 -0.24
C ASP A 84 -8.99 5.89 1.16
N PHE A 85 -7.70 6.13 1.41
CA PHE A 85 -7.16 6.61 2.68
C PHE A 85 -6.56 8.00 2.54
N LYS A 86 -6.72 8.82 3.57
CA LYS A 86 -6.11 10.14 3.65
C LYS A 86 -4.65 10.06 4.06
N ASP A 87 -4.36 9.14 4.98
CA ASP A 87 -3.04 8.98 5.58
C ASP A 87 -2.34 7.71 5.06
N GLY A 88 -1.06 7.57 5.42
CA GLY A 88 -0.30 6.33 5.21
C GLY A 88 -0.07 5.62 6.53
N TYR A 89 0.05 4.30 6.49
CA TYR A 89 0.08 3.46 7.68
C TYR A 89 1.33 2.61 7.68
N ASN A 90 2.16 2.76 8.70
CA ASN A 90 3.23 1.81 8.99
C ASN A 90 2.69 0.71 9.89
N ILE A 91 2.65 -0.52 9.39
CA ILE A 91 2.00 -1.66 10.02
C ILE A 91 3.03 -2.74 10.31
N GLU A 92 3.04 -3.26 11.55
CA GLU A 92 3.93 -4.32 11.97
C GLU A 92 3.79 -5.54 11.06
N PHE A 93 4.90 -5.97 10.48
CA PHE A 93 4.89 -7.08 9.53
C PHE A 93 4.77 -8.42 10.24
N SER A 94 3.69 -9.14 9.94
CA SER A 94 3.52 -10.56 10.27
C SER A 94 2.63 -11.23 9.21
N LYS A 95 2.63 -12.56 9.16
CA LYS A 95 1.74 -13.32 8.30
C LYS A 95 0.28 -12.98 8.56
N GLU A 96 -0.10 -13.06 9.83
CA GLU A 96 -1.46 -12.84 10.29
C GLU A 96 -1.92 -11.42 9.98
N ASN A 97 -1.08 -10.40 10.25
CA ASN A 97 -1.41 -9.02 9.97
C ASN A 97 -1.59 -8.77 8.48
N LEU A 98 -0.71 -9.34 7.65
CA LEU A 98 -0.79 -9.18 6.21
C LEU A 98 -2.04 -9.84 5.62
N GLU A 99 -2.38 -11.06 6.03
CA GLU A 99 -3.64 -11.70 5.62
C GLU A 99 -4.86 -10.87 6.03
N LEU A 100 -4.87 -10.35 7.25
CA LEU A 100 -5.95 -9.49 7.73
C LEU A 100 -6.06 -8.20 6.93
N ILE A 101 -4.94 -7.55 6.61
CA ILE A 101 -4.93 -6.31 5.81
C ILE A 101 -5.39 -6.60 4.37
N LEU A 102 -4.88 -7.65 3.74
CA LEU A 102 -5.28 -8.04 2.39
C LEU A 102 -6.79 -8.35 2.34
N ASN A 103 -7.32 -9.04 3.34
CA ASN A 103 -8.76 -9.29 3.47
C ASN A 103 -9.54 -8.00 3.74
N PHE A 104 -9.03 -7.07 4.56
CA PHE A 104 -9.68 -5.77 4.75
C PHE A 104 -9.78 -5.01 3.44
N LEU A 105 -8.69 -4.96 2.67
CA LEU A 105 -8.67 -4.33 1.36
C LEU A 105 -9.66 -4.99 0.39
N LEU A 106 -10.18 -6.20 0.69
CA LEU A 106 -11.29 -6.82 -0.04
C LEU A 106 -12.57 -5.99 -0.08
N ASP A 107 -12.82 -5.20 0.96
CA ASP A 107 -14.03 -4.41 1.06
C ASP A 107 -13.83 -2.96 0.57
N TYR A 108 -12.60 -2.58 0.25
CA TYR A 108 -12.21 -1.22 -0.17
C TYR A 108 -11.39 -1.28 -1.48
N PRO A 109 -12.06 -1.55 -2.62
CA PRO A 109 -11.42 -1.98 -3.87
C PRO A 109 -10.70 -0.85 -4.64
N GLY A 110 -10.46 0.30 -4.03
CA GLY A 110 -9.63 1.34 -4.63
C GLY A 110 -8.20 0.88 -4.91
N GLU A 111 -7.39 1.78 -5.44
CA GLU A 111 -5.96 1.53 -5.62
C GLU A 111 -5.25 1.58 -4.27
N ASN A 112 -4.74 0.43 -3.84
CA ASN A 112 -4.03 0.25 -2.59
C ASN A 112 -2.62 -0.27 -2.86
N TYR A 113 -1.66 0.32 -2.17
CA TYR A 113 -0.24 0.08 -2.33
C TYR A 113 0.35 -0.36 -1.00
N LEU A 114 1.03 -1.51 -1.02
CA LEU A 114 1.87 -1.99 0.07
C LEU A 114 3.32 -1.83 -0.32
N PHE A 115 4.10 -1.08 0.45
CA PHE A 115 5.53 -0.87 0.25
C PHE A 115 6.34 -1.49 1.38
N GLU A 116 7.54 -1.91 1.04
CA GLU A 116 8.63 -2.01 2.01
C GLU A 116 9.07 -0.61 2.47
N LEU A 117 9.62 -0.50 3.67
CA LEU A 117 10.23 0.74 4.18
C LEU A 117 11.25 1.35 3.20
N GLU A 118 12.15 0.55 2.64
CA GLU A 118 13.19 1.02 1.69
C GLU A 118 12.71 1.03 0.23
N GLN A 119 11.41 0.80 0.01
CA GLN A 119 10.76 0.83 -1.30
C GLN A 119 11.39 -0.12 -2.34
N GLN A 120 12.07 -1.21 -1.92
CA GLN A 120 12.69 -2.16 -2.86
C GLN A 120 11.65 -3.00 -3.61
N TRP A 121 10.45 -3.13 -3.06
CA TRP A 121 9.30 -3.77 -3.68
C TRP A 121 7.99 -3.03 -3.34
N CYS A 122 7.00 -3.18 -4.20
CA CYS A 122 5.64 -2.67 -4.03
C CYS A 122 4.64 -3.71 -4.52
N ILE A 123 3.50 -3.76 -3.84
CA ILE A 123 2.34 -4.52 -4.27
C ILE A 123 1.20 -3.56 -4.48
N CYS A 124 0.61 -3.63 -5.67
CA CYS A 124 -0.56 -2.86 -6.02
C CYS A 124 -1.77 -3.80 -6.11
N ILE A 125 -2.79 -3.49 -5.33
CA ILE A 125 -4.11 -4.13 -5.34
C ILE A 125 -5.07 -3.09 -5.89
N TYR A 126 -5.78 -3.41 -6.98
CA TYR A 126 -6.54 -2.43 -7.74
C TYR A 126 -7.81 -3.02 -8.35
N ASP A 127 -8.91 -2.26 -8.36
CA ASP A 127 -10.09 -2.56 -9.19
C ASP A 127 -9.92 -2.05 -10.63
N VAL A 128 -9.46 -0.80 -10.76
CA VAL A 128 -9.06 -0.18 -12.03
C VAL A 128 -7.63 0.30 -11.91
N LEU A 129 -6.82 0.04 -12.93
CA LEU A 129 -5.39 0.33 -12.94
C LEU A 129 -5.12 1.70 -13.61
N ASP A 130 -5.08 2.79 -12.84
CA ASP A 130 -4.64 4.11 -13.32
C ASP A 130 -3.48 4.63 -12.47
N PHE A 131 -2.26 4.39 -12.95
CA PHE A 131 -1.08 4.51 -12.08
C PHE A 131 -0.76 5.91 -11.58
N GLY A 132 -0.60 6.00 -10.25
CA GLY A 132 -0.21 7.17 -9.48
C GLY A 132 -1.39 7.66 -8.65
N LEU A 133 -1.22 7.81 -7.34
CA LEU A 133 -2.19 8.56 -6.54
C LEU A 133 -2.36 9.92 -7.23
N SER A 134 -3.57 10.27 -7.66
CA SER A 134 -3.83 11.57 -8.27
C SER A 134 -3.22 12.60 -7.33
N GLU A 135 -2.35 13.50 -7.84
CA GLU A 135 -1.68 14.51 -7.00
C GLU A 135 -2.67 14.98 -5.96
N LEU A 136 -2.36 14.72 -4.69
CA LEU A 136 -3.14 15.22 -3.58
C LEU A 136 -3.21 16.72 -3.84
N LYS A 137 -4.40 17.22 -4.23
CA LYS A 137 -4.63 18.65 -4.33
C LYS A 137 -4.44 19.16 -2.93
N LEU A 138 -3.20 19.50 -2.59
CA LEU A 138 -2.89 20.35 -1.46
C LEU A 138 -3.64 21.63 -1.80
N SER A 139 -4.85 21.76 -1.26
CA SER A 139 -5.43 23.07 -1.05
C SER A 139 -4.45 23.75 -0.10
N LEU A 140 -3.50 24.47 -0.69
CA LEU A 140 -2.87 25.60 -0.03
C LEU A 140 -3.98 26.62 0.15
N GLU A 141 -4.86 26.37 1.11
CA GLU A 141 -5.64 27.43 1.74
C GLU A 141 -4.72 28.07 2.76
N ASP A 142 -4.24 29.23 2.33
CA ASP A 142 -3.89 30.42 3.10
C ASP A 142 -2.85 30.31 4.22
N LYS A 143 -1.66 30.84 3.92
CA LYS A 143 -1.08 31.99 4.66
C LYS A 143 0.07 32.64 3.91
#